data_AF-A0A968IMG2-F1
#
_entry.id   AF-A0A968IMG2-F1
#
_cell.length_a   1.000
_cell.length_b   1.000
_cell.length_c   1.000
_cell.angle_alpha   90.00
_cell.angle_beta   90.00
_cell.angle_gamma   90.00
#
_symmetry.space_group_name_H-M   'P 1'
#
loop_
_entity.id
_entity.type
_entity.pdbx_description
1 polymer ?
#
loop_
_entity_poly.entity_id
_entity_poly.type
_entity_poly.pdbx_seq_one_letter_code
_entity_poly.pdbx_strand_id
1 'polypeptide(L)' 'MKKAFPQGVSTLNLYDVAAGLKEEAFHDPIHLTDKGNELIANKLYDTIANSLTVQPKPFGQSEPPR' A
#
# COMPACT_ATOMS: atom_id res chain seq x y z
N MET A 1 23.14 3.21 15.77
CA MET A 1 22.48 4.25 14.94
C MET A 1 21.13 3.72 14.48
N LYS A 2 20.02 4.39 14.79
CA LYS A 2 18.71 4.02 14.22
C LYS A 2 18.74 4.38 12.74
N LYS A 3 18.55 3.40 11.85
CA LYS A 3 18.38 3.64 10.41
C LYS A 3 17.16 4.55 10.26
N ALA A 4 17.37 5.82 9.90
CA ALA A 4 16.26 6.70 9.57
C ALA A 4 15.64 6.16 8.28
N PHE A 5 14.43 5.63 8.36
CA PHE A 5 13.69 5.23 7.18
C PHE A 5 13.40 6.48 6.32
N PRO A 6 13.42 6.38 4.98
CA PRO A 6 13.08 7.51 4.13
C PRO A 6 11.68 8.04 4.47
N GLN A 7 11.52 9.36 4.52
CA GLN A 7 10.19 9.96 4.68
C GLN A 7 9.32 9.60 3.46
N GLY A 8 8.06 9.25 3.70
CA GLY A 8 7.13 8.86 2.64
C GLY A 8 7.20 7.39 2.20
N VAL A 9 7.99 6.54 2.87
CA VAL A 9 8.02 5.10 2.62
C VAL A 9 7.27 4.36 3.73
N SER A 10 6.40 3.43 3.33
CA SER A 10 5.74 2.49 4.24
C SER A 10 5.95 1.06 3.76
N THR A 11 5.95 0.11 4.70
CA THR A 11 6.01 -1.32 4.39
C THR A 11 4.67 -1.94 4.73
N LEU A 12 4.06 -2.61 3.74
CA LEU A 12 2.86 -3.41 3.93
C LEU A 12 3.25 -4.89 3.94
N ASN A 13 3.04 -5.55 5.08
CA ASN A 13 3.20 -7.00 5.17
C ASN A 13 1.91 -7.68 4.67
N LEU A 14 2.01 -8.51 3.64
CA LEU A 14 0.88 -9.22 3.03
C LEU A 14 0.70 -10.64 3.58
N TYR A 15 1.57 -11.11 4.46
CA TYR A 15 1.48 -12.46 5.03
C TYR A 15 0.18 -12.66 5.82
N ASP A 16 -0.14 -11.73 6.73
CA ASP A 16 -1.32 -11.81 7.59
C ASP A 16 -2.63 -11.71 6.78
N VAL A 17 -2.54 -11.07 5.60
CA VAL A 17 -3.64 -10.88 4.65
C VAL A 17 -3.99 -12.22 3.99
N ALA A 18 -2.97 -13.00 3.63
CA ALA A 18 -3.16 -14.35 3.10
C ALA A 18 -3.51 -15.38 4.19
N ALA A 19 -2.96 -15.24 5.40
CA ALA A 19 -3.19 -16.18 6.50
C ALA A 19 -4.64 -16.20 7.02
N GLY A 20 -5.41 -15.14 6.77
CA GLY A 20 -6.84 -15.06 7.12
C GLY A 20 -7.80 -15.74 6.14
N LEU A 21 -7.30 -16.27 5.02
CA LEU A 21 -8.13 -16.95 4.03
C LEU A 21 -8.54 -18.33 4.55
N LYS A 22 -9.84 -18.63 4.50
CA LYS A 22 -10.38 -19.98 4.72
C LYS A 22 -10.16 -20.90 3.51
N GLU A 23 -9.89 -20.30 2.36
CA GLU A 23 -9.63 -20.97 1.08
C GLU A 23 -8.13 -20.86 0.73
N GLU A 24 -7.69 -21.62 -0.27
CA GLU A 24 -6.29 -21.57 -0.71
C GLU A 24 -5.94 -20.20 -1.32
N ALA A 25 -4.98 -19.51 -0.70
CA ALA A 25 -4.46 -18.24 -1.20
C ALA A 25 -3.59 -18.42 -2.47
N PHE A 26 -3.11 -19.64 -2.69
CA PHE A 26 -2.11 -20.00 -3.69
C PHE A 26 -2.57 -21.25 -4.45
N HIS A 27 -2.51 -21.25 -5.78
CA HIS A 27 -2.80 -22.46 -6.58
C HIS A 27 -1.54 -23.28 -6.88
N ASP A 28 -0.36 -22.68 -6.72
CA ASP A 28 0.94 -23.34 -6.66
C ASP A 28 1.81 -22.64 -5.59
N PRO A 29 3.01 -23.14 -5.24
CA PRO A 29 3.81 -22.55 -4.16
C PRO A 29 4.22 -21.07 -4.33
N ILE A 30 3.95 -20.45 -5.47
CA ILE A 30 4.40 -19.10 -5.83
C ILE A 30 3.22 -18.20 -6.21
N HIS A 31 2.24 -18.70 -6.96
CA HIS A 31 1.20 -17.88 -7.59
C HIS A 31 -0.13 -17.88 -6.82
N LEU A 32 -0.67 -16.68 -6.64
CA LEU A 32 -1.96 -16.46 -5.98
C LEU A 32 -3.11 -17.00 -6.82
N THR A 33 -4.15 -17.50 -6.14
CA THR A 33 -5.46 -17.71 -6.77
C THR A 33 -6.10 -16.37 -7.16
N ASP A 34 -7.14 -16.38 -7.99
CA ASP A 34 -7.94 -15.19 -8.27
C ASP A 34 -8.46 -14.56 -6.97
N LYS A 35 -8.89 -15.39 -6.01
CA LYS A 35 -9.37 -14.94 -4.71
C LYS A 35 -8.25 -14.34 -3.85
N GLY A 36 -7.07 -14.94 -3.86
CA GLY A 36 -5.88 -14.41 -3.19
C GLY A 36 -5.46 -13.06 -3.75
N ASN A 37 -5.48 -12.91 -5.09
CA ASN A 37 -5.22 -11.65 -5.77
C ASN A 37 -6.24 -10.57 -5.40
N GLU A 38 -7.54 -10.86 -5.47
CA GLU A 38 -8.60 -9.92 -5.10
C GLU A 38 -8.39 -9.37 -3.69
N LEU A 39 -8.11 -10.26 -2.73
CA LEU A 39 -7.97 -9.88 -1.33
C LEU A 39 -6.71 -9.02 -1.08
N ILE A 40 -5.56 -9.42 -1.65
CA ILE A 40 -4.32 -8.63 -1.56
C ILE A 40 -4.48 -7.27 -2.25
N ALA A 41 -5.13 -7.22 -3.42
CA ALA A 41 -5.39 -5.99 -4.14
C ALA A 41 -6.27 -5.02 -3.34
N ASN A 42 -7.35 -5.51 -2.71
CA ASN A 42 -8.21 -4.69 -1.85
C ASN A 42 -7.42 -4.11 -0.67
N LYS A 43 -6.60 -4.93 0.00
CA LYS A 43 -5.78 -4.45 1.12
C LYS A 43 -4.77 -3.39 0.68
N LEU A 44 -4.13 -3.60 -0.48
CA LEU A 44 -3.21 -2.64 -1.05
C LEU A 44 -3.92 -1.33 -1.37
N TYR A 45 -5.07 -1.40 -2.04
CA TYR A 45 -5.90 -0.25 -2.38
C TYR A 45 -6.25 0.57 -1.14
N ASP A 46 -6.81 -0.05 -0.10
CA ASP A 46 -7.17 0.63 1.15
C ASP A 46 -5.96 1.31 1.83
N THR A 47 -4.78 0.70 1.69
CA THR A 47 -3.54 1.22 2.27
C THR A 47 -3.04 2.46 1.53
N ILE A 48 -3.15 2.48 0.20
CA ILE A 48 -2.56 3.56 -0.62
C ILE A 48 -3.55 4.65 -1.00
N ALA A 49 -4.86 4.37 -1.06
CA ALA A 49 -5.87 5.29 -1.57
C ALA A 49 -5.84 6.66 -0.85
N ASN A 50 -5.67 6.66 0.47
CA ASN A 50 -5.58 7.88 1.27
C ASN A 50 -4.29 8.68 1.01
N SER A 51 -3.20 7.99 0.68
CA SER A 51 -1.89 8.58 0.41
C SER A 51 -1.76 9.12 -1.01
N LEU A 52 -2.64 8.68 -1.92
CA LEU A 52 -2.70 9.13 -3.31
C LEU A 52 -3.55 10.40 -3.48
N THR A 53 -4.08 10.96 -2.38
CA THR A 53 -4.68 12.29 -2.42
C THR A 53 -3.64 13.29 -2.96
N VAL A 54 -4.04 14.03 -4.00
CA VAL A 54 -3.18 15.00 -4.68
C VAL A 54 -2.57 15.92 -3.64
N GLN A 55 -1.23 15.95 -3.55
CA GLN A 55 -0.58 16.93 -2.68
C GLN A 55 -1.10 18.32 -3.08
N PRO A 56 -1.59 19.12 -2.12
CA PRO A 56 -2.10 20.44 -2.43
C PRO A 56 -1.01 21.21 -3.16
N LYS A 57 -1.40 21.95 -4.22
CA LYS A 57 -0.48 22.75 -5.01
C LYS A 57 0.36 23.58 -4.04
N PRO A 58 1.70 23.44 -4.01
CA PRO A 58 2.51 24.39 -3.27
C PRO A 58 2.14 25.75 -3.86
N PHE A 59 1.77 26.73 -3.04
CA PHE A 59 1.28 28.07 -3.46
C PHE A 59 -0.21 28.22 -3.79
N GLY A 60 -1.10 27.45 -3.16
CA GLY A 60 -2.56 27.62 -3.32
C GLY A 60 -3.12 29.01 -2.97
N GLN A 61 -2.41 29.85 -2.18
CA GLN A 61 -2.86 31.20 -1.80
C GLN A 61 -1.76 32.28 -1.63
N SER A 62 -0.51 32.04 -2.04
CA SER A 62 0.55 33.06 -1.92
C SER A 62 1.64 32.79 -2.94
N GLU A 63 2.01 33.84 -3.70
CA GLU A 63 3.11 33.82 -4.67
C GLU A 63 4.40 33.21 -4.05
N PRO A 64 5.22 32.50 -4.85
CA PRO A 64 6.50 31.99 -4.37
C PRO A 64 7.39 33.14 -3.84
N PRO A 65 8.21 32.90 -2.80
CA PRO A 65 9.18 33.90 -2.36
C PRO A 65 10.12 34.25 -3.53
N ARG A 66 10.29 35.53 -3.82
CA ARG A 66 11.28 36.04 -4.78
C ARG A 66 12.69 35.97 -4.19
#